data_AF-A0A7G3AHD8-F1
#
_entry.id   AF-A0A7G3AHD8-F1
#
_cell.length_a   1.000
_cell.length_b   1.000
_cell.length_c   1.000
_cell.angle_alpha   90.00
_cell.angle_beta   90.00
_cell.angle_gamma   90.00
#
_symmetry.space_group_name_H-M   'P 1'
#
loop_
_entity.id
_entity.type
_entity.pdbx_description
1 polymer ?
#
loop_
_entity_poly.entity_id
_entity_poly.type
_entity_poly.pdbx_seq_one_letter_code
_entity_poly.pdbx_strand_id
1 'polypeptide(L)'
;KMYSLKPIVSDFDVEKPKNMYVIKEINPREEKADKFLTNLETSLAVGKEGDLGDLEEKQEILLEKLKELKRQLVSLQDGLPLCRKPAQVPQESVFPKDLVINVNPAAIPYSLLLMLKQKRSPLTFTVNFYTHSTVSQLPEEAAEFAKEIAGLSTGSGTKVEVIWKAGMPTNFEVIINPTAVFWGEGNFIRYLTRLGVLEKSQEGDDILVDMSHQLQAIGEDRKEQAKLADRLMGAMRKQKITQSVDFATYSALRNFRNATKSGKVDGVLKEIEGRL
;
A
#
# COMPACT_ATOMS: atom_id res chain seq x y z
N LYS A 1 -21.02 -41.95 32.17
CA LYS A 1 -20.20 -40.80 31.70
C LYS A 1 -18.80 -41.32 31.41
N MET A 2 -18.50 -41.56 30.15
CA MET A 2 -17.22 -42.11 29.70
C MET A 2 -16.38 -40.95 29.17
N TYR A 3 -15.19 -40.77 29.77
CA TYR A 3 -14.12 -39.81 29.50
C TYR A 3 -14.32 -38.36 30.00
N SER A 4 -13.69 -38.04 31.14
CA SER A 4 -13.28 -36.66 31.47
C SER A 4 -11.76 -36.57 31.42
N LEU A 5 -11.22 -35.66 30.62
CA LEU A 5 -9.78 -35.44 30.52
C LEU A 5 -9.30 -34.68 31.76
N LYS A 6 -8.14 -35.10 32.31
CA LYS A 6 -7.51 -34.37 33.42
C LYS A 6 -6.89 -33.08 32.88
N PRO A 7 -7.11 -31.93 33.54
CA PRO A 7 -6.49 -30.67 33.13
C PRO A 7 -4.96 -30.80 33.22
N ILE A 8 -4.27 -30.35 32.16
CA ILE A 8 -2.82 -30.51 31.96
C ILE A 8 -2.03 -29.50 32.82
N VAL A 9 -2.70 -28.51 33.39
CA VAL A 9 -2.07 -27.46 34.20
C VAL A 9 -2.79 -27.39 35.55
N SER A 10 -2.07 -27.69 36.62
CA SER A 10 -2.47 -27.36 37.98
C SER A 10 -2.07 -25.92 38.27
N ASP A 11 -2.95 -25.14 38.89
CA ASP A 11 -2.63 -23.79 39.35
C ASP A 11 -1.42 -23.85 40.29
N PHE A 12 -0.34 -23.17 39.90
CA PHE A 12 0.84 -22.99 40.73
C PHE A 12 0.92 -21.53 41.16
N ASP A 13 1.17 -21.34 42.45
CA ASP A 13 1.25 -20.01 43.05
C ASP A 13 2.58 -19.36 42.65
N VAL A 14 2.52 -18.31 41.84
CA VAL A 14 3.70 -17.57 41.37
C VAL A 14 3.93 -16.41 42.33
N GLU A 15 4.85 -16.60 43.28
CA GLU A 15 5.31 -15.50 44.13
C GLU A 15 6.06 -14.46 43.28
N LYS A 16 5.48 -13.27 43.15
CA LYS A 16 6.10 -12.15 42.45
C LYS A 16 7.20 -11.53 43.33
N PRO A 17 8.43 -11.34 42.81
CA PRO A 17 9.49 -10.70 43.57
C PRO A 17 9.19 -9.24 43.86
N LYS A 18 9.33 -8.86 45.13
CA LYS A 18 9.02 -7.52 45.67
C LYS A 18 10.19 -6.56 45.41
N ASN A 19 10.42 -6.20 44.15
CA ASN A 19 11.47 -5.23 43.80
C ASN A 19 10.95 -3.78 43.86
N MET A 20 11.80 -2.90 44.42
CA MET A 20 11.51 -1.55 44.94
C MET A 20 11.10 -0.46 43.93
N TYR A 21 10.83 -0.81 42.67
CA TYR A 21 10.43 0.17 41.65
C TYR A 21 9.06 -0.21 41.07
N VAL A 22 8.02 0.44 41.58
CA VAL A 22 6.67 0.41 41.00
C VAL A 22 6.62 1.50 39.93
N ILE A 23 6.71 1.11 38.66
CA ILE A 23 6.44 2.00 37.54
C ILE A 23 4.93 2.30 37.56
N LYS A 24 4.55 3.58 37.65
CA LYS A 24 3.15 4.01 37.54
C LYS A 24 2.65 3.70 36.13
N GLU A 25 1.54 2.98 36.01
CA GLU A 25 0.88 2.73 34.73
C GLU A 25 0.48 4.07 34.07
N ILE A 26 0.88 4.25 32.81
CA ILE A 26 0.62 5.48 32.03
C ILE A 26 -0.85 5.53 31.58
N ASN A 27 -1.54 4.39 31.59
CA ASN A 27 -2.99 4.30 31.54
C ASN A 27 -3.45 3.75 32.88
N PRO A 28 -4.02 4.55 33.80
CA PRO A 28 -4.73 3.95 34.92
C PRO A 28 -5.84 3.11 34.30
N ARG A 29 -5.72 1.77 34.37
CA ARG A 29 -6.92 0.94 34.38
C ARG A 29 -7.68 1.44 35.58
N GLU A 30 -8.64 2.32 35.35
CA GLU A 30 -9.71 2.51 36.31
C GLU A 30 -10.17 1.10 36.65
N GLU A 31 -10.06 0.73 37.92
CA GLU A 31 -10.87 -0.33 38.51
C GLU A 31 -12.34 0.11 38.43
N LYS A 32 -12.85 0.31 37.22
CA LYS A 32 -14.14 -0.24 36.87
C LYS A 32 -13.90 -1.74 36.88
N ALA A 33 -13.83 -2.31 38.09
CA ALA A 33 -14.32 -3.66 38.30
C ALA A 33 -15.59 -3.70 37.47
N ASP A 34 -15.57 -4.48 36.40
CA ASP A 34 -16.65 -4.52 35.44
C ASP A 34 -17.91 -4.79 36.27
N LYS A 35 -18.67 -3.73 36.54
CA LYS A 35 -19.95 -3.80 37.26
C LYS A 35 -20.87 -4.76 36.52
N PHE A 36 -20.56 -5.03 35.26
CA PHE A 36 -21.13 -6.04 34.42
C PHE A 36 -20.73 -7.46 34.83
N LEU A 37 -19.44 -7.79 34.96
CA LEU A 37 -18.96 -9.13 35.30
C LEU A 37 -19.29 -9.52 36.74
N THR A 38 -19.13 -8.58 37.67
CA THR A 38 -19.50 -8.79 39.07
C THR A 38 -21.02 -8.90 39.27
N ASN A 39 -21.84 -8.14 38.52
CA ASN A 39 -23.29 -8.38 38.51
C ASN A 39 -23.64 -9.72 37.85
N LEU A 40 -22.93 -10.17 36.80
CA LEU A 40 -23.20 -11.45 36.14
C LEU A 40 -22.93 -12.63 37.07
N GLU A 41 -21.81 -12.60 37.79
CA GLU A 41 -21.44 -13.63 38.77
C GLU A 41 -22.41 -13.63 39.95
N THR A 42 -22.86 -12.46 40.41
CA THR A 42 -23.87 -12.34 41.48
C THR A 42 -25.26 -12.81 41.01
N SER A 43 -25.59 -12.60 39.73
CA SER A 43 -26.84 -13.08 39.10
C SER A 43 -26.87 -14.59 38.90
N LEU A 44 -25.69 -15.22 38.74
CA LEU A 44 -25.55 -16.67 38.53
C LEU A 44 -25.49 -17.46 39.84
N ALA A 45 -25.31 -16.78 40.98
CA ALA A 45 -25.18 -17.41 42.30
C ALA A 45 -26.51 -17.57 43.06
N VAL A 46 -27.65 -17.10 42.52
CA VAL A 46 -28.96 -17.18 43.18
C VAL A 46 -29.85 -18.24 42.51
N GLY A 47 -30.25 -19.26 43.29
CA GLY A 47 -31.41 -20.14 43.05
C GLY A 47 -31.09 -21.42 42.26
N LYS A 48 -30.96 -22.61 42.87
CA LYS A 48 -32.07 -23.48 43.31
C LYS A 48 -33.33 -23.37 42.43
N GLU A 49 -33.47 -24.29 41.48
CA GLU A 49 -34.69 -24.91 40.89
C GLU A 49 -36.02 -24.12 40.72
N GLY A 50 -36.05 -22.79 40.82
CA GLY A 50 -37.28 -21.99 40.72
C GLY A 50 -37.27 -20.84 39.71
N ASP A 51 -36.15 -20.59 39.01
CA ASP A 51 -35.90 -19.31 38.31
C ASP A 51 -36.04 -19.38 36.77
N LEU A 52 -36.81 -20.34 36.26
CA LEU A 52 -37.01 -20.53 34.81
C LEU A 52 -37.86 -19.41 34.19
N GLY A 53 -38.85 -18.90 34.93
CA GLY A 53 -39.72 -17.80 34.48
C GLY A 53 -38.98 -16.46 34.42
N ASP A 54 -38.19 -16.15 35.45
CA ASP A 54 -37.38 -14.92 35.50
C ASP A 54 -36.28 -14.92 34.43
N LEU A 55 -35.78 -16.10 34.03
CA LEU A 55 -34.86 -16.25 32.92
C LEU A 55 -35.56 -16.00 31.57
N GLU A 56 -36.78 -16.50 31.40
CA GLU A 56 -37.59 -16.29 30.20
C GLU A 56 -37.93 -14.81 30.00
N GLU A 57 -38.33 -14.11 31.06
CA GLU A 57 -38.61 -12.66 31.03
C GLU A 57 -37.34 -11.85 30.68
N LYS A 58 -36.19 -12.21 31.27
CA LYS A 58 -34.90 -11.57 30.92
C LYS A 58 -34.51 -11.82 29.45
N GLN A 59 -34.78 -13.01 28.92
CA GLN A 59 -34.51 -13.34 27.52
C GLN A 59 -35.42 -12.56 26.56
N GLU A 60 -36.70 -12.38 26.90
CA GLU A 60 -37.66 -11.63 26.09
C GLU A 60 -37.26 -10.13 26.02
N ILE A 61 -36.88 -9.53 27.14
CA ILE A 61 -36.35 -8.16 27.20
C ILE A 61 -35.08 -8.02 26.33
N LEU A 62 -34.21 -9.03 26.33
CA LEU A 62 -32.98 -9.02 25.53
C LEU A 62 -33.27 -9.11 24.02
N LEU A 63 -34.23 -9.94 23.63
CA LEU A 63 -34.71 -10.06 22.26
C LEU A 63 -35.33 -8.75 21.76
N GLU A 64 -36.10 -8.07 22.61
CA GLU A 64 -36.70 -6.79 22.27
C GLU A 64 -35.65 -5.70 22.07
N LYS A 65 -34.63 -5.63 22.94
CA LYS A 65 -33.48 -4.72 22.77
C LYS A 65 -32.67 -5.01 21.51
N LEU A 66 -32.49 -6.29 21.14
CA LEU A 66 -31.84 -6.68 19.88
C LEU A 66 -32.64 -6.26 18.65
N LYS A 67 -33.97 -6.37 18.70
CA LYS A 67 -34.85 -5.88 17.62
C LYS A 67 -34.74 -4.36 17.45
N GLU A 68 -34.71 -3.62 18.55
CA GLU A 68 -34.55 -2.17 18.51
C GLU A 68 -33.17 -1.74 17.97
N LEU A 69 -32.10 -2.38 18.41
CA LEU A 69 -30.75 -2.14 17.85
C LEU A 69 -30.67 -2.45 16.35
N LYS A 70 -31.32 -3.52 15.90
CA LYS A 70 -31.40 -3.86 14.48
C LYS A 70 -32.17 -2.78 13.70
N ARG A 71 -33.26 -2.27 14.25
CA ARG A 71 -34.05 -1.18 13.66
C ARG A 71 -33.24 0.11 13.57
N GLN A 72 -32.47 0.42 14.60
CA GLN A 72 -31.56 1.57 14.62
C GLN A 72 -30.45 1.44 13.55
N LEU A 73 -29.85 0.26 13.40
CA LEU A 73 -28.87 0.00 12.34
C LEU A 73 -29.46 0.17 10.92
N VAL A 74 -30.66 -0.35 10.67
CA VAL A 74 -31.35 -0.16 9.39
C VAL A 74 -31.66 1.32 9.15
N SER A 75 -32.12 2.05 10.17
CA SER A 75 -32.39 3.49 10.05
C SER A 75 -31.14 4.32 9.75
N LEU A 76 -29.98 3.93 10.31
CA LEU A 76 -28.69 4.56 10.02
C LEU A 76 -28.19 4.19 8.62
N GLN A 77 -28.45 2.96 8.17
CA GLN A 77 -28.12 2.51 6.83
C GLN A 77 -28.91 3.27 5.75
N ASP A 78 -30.18 3.61 6.03
CA ASP A 78 -31.04 4.38 5.11
C ASP A 78 -30.76 5.90 5.19
N GLY A 79 -30.32 6.42 6.34
CA GLY A 79 -30.02 7.83 6.56
C GLY A 79 -28.62 8.29 6.12
N LEU A 80 -27.69 7.35 5.94
CA LEU A 80 -26.38 7.63 5.36
C LEU A 80 -26.50 7.50 3.83
N PRO A 81 -26.21 8.55 3.03
CA PRO A 81 -25.89 8.35 1.63
C PRO A 81 -24.57 7.58 1.61
N LEU A 82 -24.65 6.25 1.71
CA LEU A 82 -23.57 5.38 1.30
C LEU A 82 -23.26 5.85 -0.11
N CYS A 83 -22.08 6.45 -0.27
CA CYS A 83 -21.37 6.47 -1.53
C CYS A 83 -21.32 5.01 -1.98
N ARG A 84 -22.38 4.57 -2.65
CA ARG A 84 -22.38 3.40 -3.51
C ARG A 84 -21.31 3.78 -4.51
N LYS A 85 -20.07 3.32 -4.27
CA LYS A 85 -19.08 3.24 -5.32
C LYS A 85 -19.86 2.61 -6.47
N PRO A 86 -20.05 3.31 -7.59
CA PRO A 86 -20.76 2.70 -8.71
C PRO A 86 -20.06 1.38 -8.94
N ALA A 87 -20.84 0.30 -9.02
CA ALA A 87 -20.32 -0.97 -9.51
C ALA A 87 -19.48 -0.62 -10.74
N GLN A 88 -18.18 -0.89 -10.68
CA GLN A 88 -17.28 -0.63 -11.79
C GLN A 88 -17.83 -1.46 -12.94
N VAL A 89 -18.61 -0.82 -13.80
CA VAL A 89 -18.82 -1.26 -15.16
C VAL A 89 -17.39 -1.45 -15.68
N PRO A 90 -17.03 -2.62 -16.24
CA PRO A 90 -15.77 -2.76 -16.93
C PRO A 90 -15.86 -1.86 -18.16
N GLN A 91 -15.59 -0.56 -17.98
CA GLN A 91 -15.16 0.27 -19.07
C GLN A 91 -13.86 -0.39 -19.52
N GLU A 92 -13.84 -0.89 -20.75
CA GLU A 92 -12.60 -1.04 -21.49
C GLU A 92 -11.91 0.32 -21.42
N SER A 93 -11.01 0.45 -20.45
CA SER A 93 -10.45 1.73 -20.07
C SER A 93 -9.47 2.12 -21.15
N VAL A 94 -9.96 2.91 -22.10
CA VAL A 94 -9.18 3.43 -23.21
C VAL A 94 -8.03 4.24 -22.63
N PHE A 95 -6.81 3.71 -22.78
CA PHE A 95 -5.61 4.43 -22.42
C PHE A 95 -5.60 5.78 -23.16
N PRO A 96 -5.21 6.90 -22.51
CA PRO A 96 -5.21 8.19 -23.19
C PRO A 96 -4.32 8.15 -24.44
N LYS A 97 -4.76 8.83 -25.51
CA LYS A 97 -4.02 8.86 -26.78
C LYS A 97 -2.74 9.69 -26.68
N ASP A 98 -2.79 10.76 -25.90
CA ASP A 98 -1.69 11.67 -25.65
C ASP A 98 -1.47 11.77 -24.14
N LEU A 99 -0.22 11.65 -23.71
CA LEU A 99 0.19 11.71 -22.32
C LEU A 99 1.45 12.58 -22.22
N VAL A 100 1.44 13.60 -21.39
CA VAL A 100 2.63 14.41 -21.13
C VAL A 100 3.15 14.09 -19.73
N ILE A 101 4.44 13.81 -19.61
CA ILE A 101 5.10 13.49 -18.34
C ILE A 101 6.24 14.48 -18.13
N ASN A 102 6.15 15.32 -17.10
CA ASN A 102 7.27 16.16 -16.70
C ASN A 102 8.12 15.41 -15.67
N VAL A 103 9.43 15.37 -15.89
CA VAL A 103 10.36 14.58 -15.05
C VAL A 103 11.60 15.38 -14.69
N ASN A 104 12.01 15.28 -13.42
CA ASN A 104 13.25 15.86 -12.94
C ASN A 104 14.43 15.02 -13.48
N PRO A 105 15.41 15.62 -14.19
CA PRO A 105 16.56 14.87 -14.71
C PRO A 105 17.38 14.12 -13.64
N ALA A 106 17.29 14.52 -12.37
CA ALA A 106 17.95 13.83 -11.25
C ALA A 106 17.28 12.51 -10.84
N ALA A 107 16.04 12.25 -11.26
CA ALA A 107 15.27 11.07 -10.92
C ALA A 107 14.67 10.46 -12.20
N ILE A 108 15.45 9.60 -12.84
CA ILE A 108 15.13 9.04 -14.16
C ILE A 108 14.00 8.01 -14.02
N PRO A 109 12.94 8.07 -14.85
CA PRO A 109 11.74 7.25 -14.67
C PRO A 109 11.91 5.88 -15.34
N TYR A 110 12.73 5.01 -14.76
CA TYR A 110 13.04 3.71 -15.37
C TYR A 110 11.84 2.76 -15.44
N SER A 111 10.72 3.06 -14.79
CA SER A 111 9.47 2.32 -15.04
C SER A 111 9.03 2.40 -16.50
N LEU A 112 9.25 3.53 -17.20
CA LEU A 112 8.94 3.69 -18.62
C LEU A 112 9.78 2.76 -19.51
N LEU A 113 11.03 2.52 -19.13
CA LEU A 113 11.89 1.57 -19.84
C LEU A 113 11.35 0.15 -19.73
N LEU A 114 10.90 -0.24 -18.53
CA LEU A 114 10.31 -1.56 -18.32
C LEU A 114 8.99 -1.72 -19.08
N MET A 115 8.16 -0.67 -19.15
CA MET A 115 6.94 -0.67 -19.96
C MET A 115 7.23 -1.02 -21.43
N LEU A 116 8.27 -0.42 -22.01
CA LEU A 116 8.64 -0.63 -23.40
C LEU A 116 9.33 -1.98 -23.67
N LYS A 117 10.06 -2.51 -22.69
CA LYS A 117 10.72 -3.82 -22.80
C LYS A 117 9.76 -4.99 -22.63
N GLN A 118 8.56 -4.75 -22.10
CA GLN A 118 7.60 -5.81 -21.82
C GLN A 118 7.11 -6.47 -23.11
N LYS A 119 7.40 -7.77 -23.27
CA LYS A 119 7.05 -8.55 -24.48
C LYS A 119 5.55 -8.77 -24.67
N ARG A 120 4.76 -8.64 -23.60
CA ARG A 120 3.32 -8.89 -23.57
C ARG A 120 2.51 -7.65 -23.17
N SER A 121 2.98 -6.44 -23.50
CA SER A 121 2.16 -5.25 -23.30
C SER A 121 1.00 -5.24 -24.31
N PRO A 122 -0.26 -5.06 -23.87
CA PRO A 122 -1.39 -4.85 -24.79
C PRO A 122 -1.33 -3.48 -25.47
N LEU A 123 -0.45 -2.58 -25.02
CA LEU A 123 -0.30 -1.22 -25.50
C LEU A 123 1.03 -1.03 -26.21
N THR A 124 0.97 -0.45 -27.40
CA THR A 124 2.11 0.13 -28.10
C THR A 124 2.28 1.58 -27.66
N PHE A 125 3.52 1.99 -27.41
CA PHE A 125 3.86 3.33 -26.96
C PHE A 125 4.87 3.96 -27.91
N THR A 126 4.69 5.25 -28.17
CA THR A 126 5.67 6.10 -28.83
C THR A 126 6.12 7.18 -27.87
N VAL A 127 7.38 7.11 -27.43
CA VAL A 127 7.92 8.04 -26.43
C VAL A 127 8.81 9.08 -27.10
N ASN A 128 8.50 10.37 -26.91
CA ASN A 128 9.32 11.49 -27.38
C ASN A 128 9.87 12.27 -26.19
N PHE A 129 11.13 12.70 -26.29
CA PHE A 129 11.77 13.48 -25.23
C PHE A 129 11.95 14.94 -25.64
N TYR A 130 11.67 15.83 -24.70
CA TYR A 130 11.89 17.26 -24.80
C TYR A 130 12.64 17.75 -23.57
N THR A 131 13.39 18.86 -23.71
CA THR A 131 14.08 19.50 -22.60
C THR A 131 13.48 20.87 -22.38
N HIS A 132 12.94 21.11 -21.18
CA HIS A 132 12.40 22.41 -20.80
C HIS A 132 13.52 23.41 -20.50
N SER A 133 13.26 24.71 -20.70
CA SER A 133 14.24 25.80 -20.50
C SER A 133 14.81 25.90 -19.08
N THR A 134 14.14 25.30 -18.09
CA THR A 134 14.61 25.18 -16.71
C THR A 134 15.83 24.27 -16.56
N VAL A 135 16.11 23.40 -17.53
CA VAL A 135 17.25 22.49 -17.51
C VAL A 135 18.35 23.10 -18.37
N SER A 136 19.40 23.63 -17.74
CA SER A 136 20.54 24.23 -18.46
C SER A 136 21.38 23.20 -19.21
N GLN A 137 21.61 22.04 -18.59
CA GLN A 137 22.32 20.91 -19.17
C GLN A 137 21.68 19.61 -18.69
N LEU A 138 21.39 18.71 -19.62
CA LEU A 138 20.84 17.39 -19.29
C LEU A 138 21.98 16.47 -18.79
N PRO A 139 21.82 15.77 -17.65
CA PRO A 139 22.77 14.77 -17.18
C PRO A 139 23.00 13.67 -18.23
N GLU A 140 24.21 13.12 -18.26
CA GLU A 140 24.60 12.08 -19.22
C GLU A 140 23.70 10.85 -19.10
N GLU A 141 23.37 10.42 -17.88
CA GLU A 141 22.50 9.27 -17.64
C GLU A 141 21.07 9.47 -18.17
N ALA A 142 20.55 10.70 -18.07
CA ALA A 142 19.22 11.03 -18.60
C ALA A 142 19.22 11.09 -20.14
N ALA A 143 20.33 11.55 -20.74
CA ALA A 143 20.52 11.53 -22.19
C ALA A 143 20.68 10.10 -22.73
N GLU A 144 21.43 9.23 -22.04
CA GLU A 144 21.55 7.80 -22.37
C GLU A 144 20.20 7.09 -22.27
N PHE A 145 19.45 7.34 -21.19
CA PHE A 145 18.10 6.81 -21.03
C PHE A 145 17.16 7.20 -22.18
N ALA A 146 17.20 8.47 -22.60
CA ALA A 146 16.39 8.94 -23.73
C ALA A 146 16.74 8.20 -25.04
N LYS A 147 18.04 7.94 -25.29
CA LYS A 147 18.50 7.14 -26.43
C LYS A 147 18.05 5.69 -26.33
N GLU A 148 18.15 5.08 -25.14
CA GLU A 148 17.73 3.69 -24.90
C GLU A 148 16.22 3.52 -25.20
N ILE A 149 15.38 4.44 -24.73
CA ILE A 149 13.94 4.41 -24.99
C ILE A 149 13.60 4.68 -26.46
N ALA A 150 14.28 5.62 -27.11
CA ALA A 150 14.03 5.93 -28.52
C ALA A 150 14.24 4.70 -29.42
N GLY A 151 15.23 3.84 -29.09
CA GLY A 151 15.47 2.58 -29.82
C GLY A 151 14.41 1.49 -29.61
N LEU A 152 13.58 1.61 -28.56
CA LEU A 152 12.51 0.65 -28.24
C LEU A 152 11.13 1.12 -28.69
N SER A 153 11.00 2.39 -29.09
CA SER A 153 9.75 2.99 -29.55
C SER A 153 9.33 2.39 -30.88
N THR A 154 8.10 1.88 -30.97
CA THR A 154 7.58 1.17 -32.16
C THR A 154 6.92 2.11 -33.17
N GLY A 155 6.82 3.42 -32.87
CA GLY A 155 6.25 4.44 -33.77
C GLY A 155 4.74 4.34 -34.00
N SER A 156 4.05 3.44 -33.29
CA SER A 156 2.59 3.28 -33.32
C SER A 156 2.04 3.21 -31.89
N GLY A 157 0.76 3.53 -31.70
CA GLY A 157 0.09 3.49 -30.40
C GLY A 157 -0.02 4.83 -29.68
N THR A 158 -0.04 4.79 -28.35
CA THR A 158 -0.18 5.99 -27.51
C THR A 158 1.08 6.84 -27.57
N LYS A 159 0.91 8.15 -27.76
CA LYS A 159 1.99 9.12 -27.73
C LYS A 159 2.26 9.56 -26.28
N VAL A 160 3.48 9.34 -25.82
CA VAL A 160 3.97 9.79 -24.52
C VAL A 160 5.07 10.84 -24.75
N GLU A 161 4.83 12.06 -24.29
CA GLU A 161 5.77 13.16 -24.36
C GLU A 161 6.42 13.34 -23.00
N VAL A 162 7.70 13.00 -22.89
CA VAL A 162 8.49 13.17 -21.66
C VAL A 162 9.26 14.47 -21.75
N ILE A 163 9.03 15.36 -20.79
CA ILE A 163 9.67 16.67 -20.73
C ILE A 163 10.59 16.71 -19.51
N TRP A 164 11.89 16.85 -19.75
CA TRP A 164 12.87 17.09 -18.71
C TRP A 164 12.69 18.50 -18.13
N LYS A 165 12.32 18.59 -16.86
CA LYS A 165 12.00 19.85 -16.17
C LYS A 165 12.58 19.87 -14.77
N ALA A 166 13.33 20.91 -14.43
CA ALA A 166 13.93 21.10 -13.12
C ALA A 166 13.08 22.03 -12.24
N GLY A 167 13.30 22.01 -10.93
CA GLY A 167 12.61 22.89 -9.97
C GLY A 167 11.13 22.56 -9.76
N MET A 168 10.71 21.33 -10.07
CA MET A 168 9.35 20.87 -9.82
C MET A 168 9.15 20.51 -8.34
N PRO A 169 7.90 20.60 -7.81
CA PRO A 169 7.60 20.21 -6.42
C PRO A 169 7.84 18.73 -6.16
N THR A 170 7.67 17.90 -7.20
CA THR A 170 7.93 16.47 -7.18
C THR A 170 8.76 16.09 -8.40
N ASN A 171 9.44 14.95 -8.32
CA ASN A 171 10.32 14.51 -9.40
C ASN A 171 9.59 14.01 -10.65
N PHE A 172 8.26 13.82 -10.58
CA PHE A 172 7.48 13.18 -11.63
C PHE A 172 6.04 13.71 -11.61
N GLU A 173 5.59 14.26 -12.74
CA GLU A 173 4.24 14.80 -12.93
C GLU A 173 3.66 14.25 -14.23
N VAL A 174 2.38 13.89 -14.20
CA VAL A 174 1.66 13.36 -15.35
C VAL A 174 0.48 14.27 -15.67
N ILE A 175 0.34 14.59 -16.95
CA ILE A 175 -0.74 15.39 -17.52
C ILE A 175 -1.39 14.54 -18.62
N ILE A 176 -2.62 14.08 -18.38
CA ILE A 176 -3.38 13.28 -19.36
C ILE A 176 -4.18 14.18 -20.30
N ASN A 177 -4.74 15.25 -19.74
CA ASN A 177 -5.44 16.30 -20.44
C ASN A 177 -5.19 17.59 -19.64
N PRO A 178 -5.55 18.78 -20.17
CA PRO A 178 -5.30 20.06 -19.48
C PRO A 178 -5.95 20.19 -18.09
N THR A 179 -6.82 19.25 -17.71
CA THR A 179 -7.62 19.28 -16.47
C THR A 179 -7.25 18.20 -15.45
N ALA A 180 -6.56 17.13 -15.86
CA ALA A 180 -6.19 16.01 -15.01
C ALA A 180 -4.66 15.91 -14.91
N VAL A 181 -4.17 16.33 -13.75
CA VAL A 181 -2.76 16.31 -13.38
C VAL A 181 -2.60 15.54 -12.07
N PHE A 182 -1.58 14.69 -12.00
CA PHE A 182 -1.18 14.04 -10.75
C PHE A 182 0.33 13.85 -10.68
N TRP A 183 0.83 13.63 -9.47
CA TRP A 183 2.25 13.58 -9.17
C TRP A 183 2.69 12.21 -8.65
N GLY A 184 3.95 11.88 -8.89
CA GLY A 184 4.62 10.68 -8.41
C GLY A 184 4.57 9.51 -9.38
N GLU A 185 5.74 8.91 -9.63
CA GLU A 185 5.89 7.72 -10.47
C GLU A 185 5.07 6.53 -9.94
N GLY A 186 5.02 6.34 -8.62
CA GLY A 186 4.18 5.31 -7.99
C GLY A 186 2.69 5.50 -8.27
N ASN A 187 2.20 6.74 -8.33
CA ASN A 187 0.81 7.02 -8.67
C ASN A 187 0.52 6.78 -10.15
N PHE A 188 1.50 7.04 -11.01
CA PHE A 188 1.42 6.66 -12.42
C PHE A 188 1.30 5.15 -12.58
N ILE A 189 2.13 4.37 -11.89
CA ILE A 189 2.05 2.91 -11.90
C ILE A 189 0.68 2.43 -11.40
N ARG A 190 0.17 2.99 -10.30
CA ARG A 190 -1.18 2.69 -9.81
C ARG A 190 -2.26 3.02 -10.83
N TYR A 191 -2.10 4.12 -11.55
CA TYR A 191 -3.00 4.50 -12.63
C TYR A 191 -2.97 3.45 -13.75
N LEU A 192 -1.80 3.00 -14.18
CA LEU A 192 -1.65 1.92 -15.17
C LEU A 192 -2.31 0.61 -14.71
N THR A 193 -2.14 0.21 -13.45
CA THR A 193 -2.80 -0.97 -12.88
C THR A 193 -4.32 -0.83 -12.88
N ARG A 194 -4.85 0.36 -12.56
CA ARG A 194 -6.31 0.61 -12.58
C ARG A 194 -6.89 0.61 -13.99
N LEU A 195 -6.10 1.00 -14.99
CA LEU A 195 -6.46 0.89 -16.40
C LEU A 195 -6.31 -0.52 -16.97
N GLY A 196 -5.89 -1.51 -16.16
CA GLY A 196 -5.67 -2.88 -16.64
C GLY A 196 -4.48 -3.03 -17.59
N VAL A 197 -3.59 -2.04 -17.67
CA VAL A 197 -2.34 -2.12 -18.44
C VAL A 197 -1.35 -3.04 -17.75
N LEU A 198 -1.30 -2.95 -16.43
CA LEU A 198 -0.50 -3.83 -15.58
C LEU A 198 -1.40 -4.84 -14.87
N GLU A 199 -0.82 -5.95 -14.43
CA GLU A 199 -1.50 -6.95 -13.62
C GLU A 199 -2.14 -6.35 -12.36
N LYS A 200 -3.24 -6.97 -11.90
CA LYS A 200 -3.95 -6.52 -10.70
C LYS A 200 -3.04 -6.57 -9.48
N SER A 201 -3.05 -5.47 -8.73
CA SER A 201 -2.35 -5.34 -7.45
C SER A 201 -2.80 -6.39 -6.44
N GLN A 202 -1.87 -6.90 -5.65
CA GLN A 202 -2.10 -7.73 -4.47
C GLN A 202 -2.15 -6.89 -3.20
N GLU A 203 -2.64 -7.49 -2.12
CA GLU A 203 -2.63 -6.87 -0.79
C GLU A 203 -1.18 -6.62 -0.33
N GLY A 204 -0.87 -5.37 0.03
CA GLY A 204 0.47 -4.97 0.46
C GLY A 204 1.40 -4.41 -0.63
N ASP A 205 1.01 -4.48 -1.92
CA ASP A 205 1.78 -3.86 -3.00
C ASP A 205 1.91 -2.34 -2.83
N ASP A 206 0.84 -1.68 -2.40
CA ASP A 206 0.83 -0.23 -2.17
C ASP A 206 1.92 0.20 -1.19
N ILE A 207 2.19 -0.61 -0.16
CA ILE A 207 3.25 -0.35 0.82
C ILE A 207 4.62 -0.40 0.15
N LEU A 208 4.86 -1.37 -0.74
CA LEU A 208 6.14 -1.50 -1.45
C LEU A 208 6.33 -0.38 -2.50
N VAL A 209 5.25 0.03 -3.16
CA VAL A 209 5.26 1.18 -4.08
C VAL A 209 5.58 2.47 -3.31
N ASP A 210 4.98 2.67 -2.13
CA ASP A 210 5.26 3.83 -1.29
C ASP A 210 6.68 3.81 -0.72
N MET A 211 7.20 2.64 -0.32
CA MET A 211 8.60 2.49 0.07
C MET A 211 9.57 2.81 -1.08
N SER A 212 9.21 2.43 -2.32
CA SER A 212 9.99 2.77 -3.51
C SER A 212 10.00 4.28 -3.76
N HIS A 213 8.85 4.94 -3.59
CA HIS A 213 8.75 6.40 -3.67
C HIS A 213 9.57 7.10 -2.56
N GLN A 214 9.48 6.62 -1.32
CA GLN A 214 10.27 7.15 -0.20
C GLN A 214 11.77 7.05 -0.47
N LEU A 215 12.24 5.95 -1.06
CA LEU A 215 13.65 5.79 -1.41
C LEU A 215 14.16 6.86 -2.36
N GLN A 216 13.34 7.28 -3.33
CA GLN A 216 13.67 8.38 -4.25
C GLN A 216 13.53 9.77 -3.61
N ALA A 217 12.70 9.89 -2.57
CA ALA A 217 12.44 11.16 -1.89
C ALA A 217 13.46 11.49 -0.79
N ILE A 218 14.11 10.49 -0.20
CA ILE A 218 15.23 10.72 0.73
C ILE A 218 16.36 11.34 -0.12
N GLY A 219 16.68 12.61 0.10
CA GLY A 219 17.65 13.34 -0.71
C GLY A 219 19.10 12.92 -0.43
N GLU A 220 19.60 13.24 0.76
CA GLU A 220 21.05 13.23 1.03
C GLU A 220 21.52 12.20 2.07
N ASP A 221 20.62 11.66 2.91
CA ASP A 221 21.02 10.68 3.92
C ASP A 221 21.24 9.30 3.29
N ARG A 222 22.48 9.07 2.85
CA ARG A 222 22.92 7.80 2.27
C ARG A 222 22.75 6.61 3.21
N LYS A 223 22.84 6.81 4.53
CA LYS A 223 22.67 5.71 5.50
C LYS A 223 21.21 5.32 5.60
N GLU A 224 20.31 6.28 5.64
CA GLU A 224 18.87 6.02 5.63
C GLU A 224 18.40 5.45 4.29
N GLN A 225 18.87 5.98 3.16
CA GLN A 225 18.61 5.41 1.84
C GLN A 225 19.06 3.94 1.77
N ALA A 226 20.28 3.62 2.22
CA ALA A 226 20.78 2.25 2.21
C ALA A 226 19.93 1.32 3.09
N LYS A 227 19.58 1.75 4.30
CA LYS A 227 18.69 0.99 5.19
C LYS A 227 17.31 0.78 4.58
N LEU A 228 16.74 1.80 3.93
CA LEU A 228 15.44 1.69 3.29
C LEU A 228 15.50 0.78 2.05
N ALA A 229 16.57 0.86 1.25
CA ALA A 229 16.81 -0.04 0.13
C ALA A 229 16.91 -1.49 0.62
N ASP A 230 17.69 -1.76 1.67
CA ASP A 230 17.80 -3.10 2.28
C ASP A 230 16.45 -3.60 2.81
N ARG A 231 15.66 -2.72 3.44
CA ARG A 231 14.31 -3.04 3.91
C ARG A 231 13.36 -3.35 2.76
N LEU A 232 13.39 -2.57 1.69
CA LEU A 232 12.58 -2.77 0.48
C LEU A 232 12.90 -4.10 -0.18
N MET A 233 14.19 -4.37 -0.46
CA MET A 233 14.64 -5.64 -1.02
C MET A 233 14.28 -6.83 -0.11
N GLY A 234 14.39 -6.66 1.20
CA GLY A 234 13.97 -7.68 2.18
C GLY A 234 12.47 -7.92 2.21
N ALA A 235 11.65 -6.87 2.05
CA ALA A 235 10.19 -6.98 2.02
C ALA A 235 9.69 -7.63 0.73
N MET A 236 10.29 -7.27 -0.41
CA MET A 236 10.04 -7.90 -1.71
C MET A 236 10.18 -9.44 -1.63
N ARG A 237 11.25 -9.94 -1.01
CA ARG A 237 11.50 -11.39 -0.92
C ARG A 237 10.49 -12.16 -0.05
N LYS A 238 9.72 -11.48 0.80
CA LYS A 238 8.79 -12.12 1.76
C LYS A 238 7.40 -12.34 1.21
N GLN A 239 7.02 -11.65 0.13
CA GLN A 239 5.68 -11.72 -0.42
C GLN A 239 5.71 -11.92 -1.93
N LYS A 240 4.62 -12.44 -2.48
CA LYS A 240 4.48 -12.52 -3.93
C LYS A 240 4.33 -11.10 -4.48
N ILE A 241 5.21 -10.76 -5.40
CA ILE A 241 5.32 -9.41 -5.95
C ILE A 241 4.56 -9.34 -7.27
N THR A 242 3.83 -8.26 -7.49
CA THR A 242 3.20 -7.98 -8.80
C THR A 242 4.08 -7.12 -9.69
N GLN A 243 3.71 -7.07 -10.96
CA GLN A 243 4.32 -6.20 -11.94
C GLN A 243 4.39 -4.72 -11.49
N SER A 244 3.37 -4.21 -10.79
CA SER A 244 3.33 -2.81 -10.35
C SER A 244 4.49 -2.48 -9.39
N VAL A 245 4.76 -3.38 -8.45
CA VAL A 245 5.86 -3.24 -7.50
C VAL A 245 7.20 -3.37 -8.22
N ASP A 246 7.33 -4.32 -9.16
CA ASP A 246 8.55 -4.48 -9.95
C ASP A 246 8.93 -3.20 -10.69
N PHE A 247 7.95 -2.50 -11.26
CA PHE A 247 8.17 -1.24 -11.98
C PHE A 247 8.64 -0.13 -11.04
N ALA A 248 7.95 0.04 -9.92
CA ALA A 248 8.27 1.07 -8.93
C ALA A 248 9.64 0.83 -8.31
N THR A 249 9.89 -0.41 -7.90
CA THR A 249 11.14 -0.77 -7.21
C THR A 249 12.33 -0.78 -8.16
N TYR A 250 12.18 -1.24 -9.41
CA TYR A 250 13.26 -1.14 -10.39
C TYR A 250 13.69 0.30 -10.62
N SER A 251 12.72 1.22 -10.77
CA SER A 251 13.01 2.65 -10.93
C SER A 251 13.73 3.23 -9.72
N ALA A 252 13.20 2.98 -8.52
CA ALA A 252 13.82 3.47 -7.29
C ALA A 252 15.23 2.91 -7.08
N LEU A 253 15.43 1.61 -7.25
CA LEU A 253 16.71 0.94 -7.04
C LEU A 253 17.74 1.30 -8.11
N ARG A 254 17.35 1.48 -9.38
CA ARG A 254 18.29 1.89 -10.44
C ARG A 254 18.77 3.33 -10.23
N ASN A 255 17.90 4.25 -9.80
CA ASN A 255 18.31 5.58 -9.39
C ASN A 255 19.23 5.54 -8.16
N PHE A 256 18.89 4.75 -7.14
CA PHE A 256 19.75 4.56 -5.96
C PHE A 256 21.12 3.96 -6.32
N ARG A 257 21.17 2.98 -7.24
CA ARG A 257 22.41 2.39 -7.73
C ARG A 257 23.26 3.42 -8.45
N ASN A 258 22.67 4.24 -9.32
CA ASN A 258 23.43 5.28 -10.03
C ASN A 258 23.99 6.32 -9.06
N ALA A 259 23.27 6.65 -7.99
CA ALA A 259 23.75 7.57 -6.95
C ALA A 259 24.84 6.98 -6.05
N THR A 260 24.79 5.68 -5.74
CA THR A 260 25.66 5.04 -4.73
C THR A 260 26.71 4.07 -5.27
N LYS A 261 26.62 3.66 -6.54
CA LYS A 261 27.43 2.61 -7.19
C LYS A 261 27.45 1.28 -6.44
N SER A 262 26.35 0.93 -5.76
CA SER A 262 26.23 -0.29 -4.94
C SER A 262 25.92 -1.53 -5.79
N GLY A 263 26.85 -2.50 -5.84
CA GLY A 263 26.66 -3.76 -6.58
C GLY A 263 25.65 -4.74 -5.95
N LYS A 264 25.20 -4.50 -4.71
CA LYS A 264 24.17 -5.34 -4.05
C LYS A 264 22.83 -5.28 -4.79
N VAL A 265 22.57 -4.14 -5.43
CA VAL A 265 21.31 -3.84 -6.11
C VAL A 265 21.20 -4.58 -7.45
N ASP A 266 22.33 -4.87 -8.10
CA ASP A 266 22.35 -5.47 -9.44
C ASP A 266 21.71 -6.85 -9.50
N GLY A 267 21.82 -7.64 -8.42
CA GLY A 267 21.16 -8.94 -8.33
C GLY A 267 19.64 -8.83 -8.37
N VAL A 268 19.08 -7.87 -7.63
CA VAL A 268 17.63 -7.63 -7.58
C VAL A 268 17.13 -7.02 -8.89
N LEU A 269 17.88 -6.10 -9.50
CA LEU A 269 17.53 -5.54 -10.81
C LEU A 269 17.45 -6.62 -11.90
N LYS A 270 18.43 -7.55 -11.93
CA LYS A 270 18.41 -8.69 -12.85
C LYS A 270 17.25 -9.64 -12.57
N GLU A 271 16.92 -9.87 -11.31
CA GLU A 271 15.76 -10.69 -10.93
C GLU A 271 14.44 -10.06 -11.39
N ILE A 272 14.29 -8.73 -11.27
CA ILE A 272 13.13 -8.00 -11.79
C ILE A 272 13.07 -8.11 -13.31
N GLU A 273 14.17 -7.84 -14.02
CA GLU A 273 14.24 -7.94 -15.48
C GLU A 273 13.94 -9.35 -15.98
N GLY A 274 14.30 -10.40 -15.24
CA GLY A 274 13.99 -11.78 -15.59
C GLY A 274 12.52 -12.18 -15.39
N ARG A 275 11.76 -11.43 -14.58
CA ARG A 275 10.33 -11.67 -14.32
C ARG A 275 9.40 -10.96 -15.31
N LEU A 276 9.89 -9.94 -16.03
CA LEU A 276 9.14 -9.09 -16.97
C LEU A 276 9.31 -9.54 -18.44
#